data_AF-A0A453CE89-F1
#
_entry.id   AF-A0A453CE89-F1
#
_cell.length_a   1.000
_cell.length_b   1.000
_cell.length_c   1.000
_cell.angle_alpha   90.00
_cell.angle_beta   90.00
_cell.angle_gamma   90.00
#
_symmetry.space_group_name_H-M   'P 1'
#
loop_
_entity.id
_entity.type
_entity.pdbx_description
1 polymer ?
#
loop_
_entity_poly.entity_id
_entity_poly.type
_entity_poly.pdbx_seq_one_letter_code
_entity_poly.pdbx_strand_id
1 'polypeptide(L)'
;MIINGPGKLKMVYVPDGAEPVELNVYDFKGPGVALAMYNVDESIRAFADSSMAMALSKKWPLYLSTKNTILKKYDGRFKDIFQEVYEENWKEKFEENSIWYEHRLIDDMVAYAVKSEGGYVWACKNYDGDVQSDFLAQGL
;
A
#
# COMPACT_ATOMS: atom_id res chain seq x y z
N MET A 1 -13.65 12.29 -12.05
CA MET A 1 -14.04 13.24 -13.12
C MET A 1 -14.75 12.48 -14.22
N ILE A 2 -15.88 12.99 -14.71
CA ILE A 2 -16.57 12.45 -15.89
C ILE A 2 -15.97 13.13 -17.13
N ILE A 3 -15.63 12.32 -18.14
CA ILE A 3 -15.13 12.77 -19.44
C ILE A 3 -16.27 12.59 -20.45
N ASN A 4 -16.69 13.68 -21.09
CA ASN A 4 -17.85 13.67 -21.99
C ASN A 4 -17.50 13.42 -23.47
N GLY A 5 -16.22 13.42 -23.84
CA GLY A 5 -15.79 13.28 -25.23
C GLY A 5 -14.27 13.20 -25.39
N PRO A 6 -13.77 13.20 -26.64
CA PRO A 6 -12.34 13.06 -26.93
C PRO A 6 -11.50 14.19 -26.30
N GLY A 7 -10.31 13.86 -25.78
CA GLY A 7 -9.42 14.82 -25.15
C GLY A 7 -8.19 14.17 -24.50
N LYS A 8 -7.18 14.97 -24.16
CA LYS A 8 -5.99 14.51 -23.46
C LYS A 8 -6.11 14.75 -21.97
N LEU A 9 -5.96 13.70 -21.16
CA LEU A 9 -5.87 13.80 -19.72
C LEU A 9 -4.40 13.79 -19.28
N LYS A 10 -4.02 14.80 -18.52
CA LYS A 10 -2.68 14.96 -17.96
C LYS A 10 -2.72 15.08 -16.45
N MET A 11 -1.64 14.70 -15.80
CA MET A 11 -1.36 14.99 -14.40
C MET A 11 -0.21 15.98 -14.34
N VAL A 12 -0.40 17.10 -13.64
CA VAL A 12 0.60 18.16 -13.52
C VAL A 12 0.96 18.32 -12.05
N TYR A 13 2.25 18.25 -11.73
CA TYR A 13 2.80 18.59 -10.42
C TYR A 13 3.64 19.86 -10.56
N VAL A 14 3.33 20.88 -9.78
CA VAL A 14 4.04 22.17 -9.81
C VAL A 14 4.85 22.29 -8.52
N PRO A 15 6.18 22.08 -8.56
CA PRO A 15 7.03 22.26 -7.39
C PRO A 15 7.30 23.75 -7.13
N ASP A 16 7.53 24.09 -5.86
CA ASP A 16 7.99 25.43 -5.49
C ASP A 16 9.44 25.64 -5.98
N GLY A 17 9.64 26.58 -6.90
CA GLY A 17 10.96 26.98 -7.38
C GLY A 17 11.60 26.06 -8.43
N ALA A 18 10.85 25.13 -9.01
CA ALA A 18 11.31 24.31 -10.13
C ALA A 18 10.24 24.19 -11.24
N GLU A 19 10.64 23.64 -12.39
CA GLU A 19 9.74 23.49 -13.52
C GLU A 19 8.64 22.45 -13.24
N PRO A 20 7.38 22.68 -13.70
CA PRO A 20 6.31 21.72 -13.58
C PRO A 20 6.63 20.37 -14.23
N VAL A 21 6.22 19.29 -13.56
CA VAL A 21 6.24 17.95 -14.12
C VAL A 21 4.87 17.65 -14.71
N GLU A 22 4.84 17.38 -16.01
CA GLU A 22 3.63 16.99 -16.73
C GLU A 22 3.70 15.53 -17.18
N LEU A 23 2.69 14.74 -16.82
CA LEU A 23 2.55 13.34 -17.22
C LEU A 23 1.29 13.15 -18.06
N ASN A 24 1.42 12.58 -19.25
CA ASN A 24 0.27 12.14 -20.03
C ASN A 24 -0.34 10.89 -19.39
N VAL A 25 -1.58 10.96 -18.93
CA VAL A 25 -2.29 9.83 -18.33
C VAL A 25 -2.97 9.01 -19.42
N TYR A 26 -3.78 9.66 -20.26
CA TYR A 26 -4.51 8.99 -21.34
C TYR A 26 -5.03 9.95 -22.41
N ASP A 27 -5.14 9.48 -23.65
CA ASP A 27 -5.78 10.19 -24.77
C ASP A 27 -7.17 9.61 -25.05
N PHE A 28 -8.20 10.20 -24.43
CA PHE A 28 -9.60 9.79 -24.61
C PHE A 28 -10.04 9.97 -26.07
N LYS A 29 -10.71 8.95 -26.60
CA LYS A 29 -11.35 8.96 -27.93
C LYS A 29 -12.87 9.09 -27.85
N GLY A 30 -13.43 9.17 -26.65
CA GLY A 30 -14.86 9.24 -26.36
C GLY A 30 -15.12 9.39 -24.86
N PRO A 31 -16.37 9.25 -24.40
CA PRO A 31 -16.73 9.41 -22.99
C PRO A 31 -16.03 8.41 -22.07
N GLY A 32 -15.83 8.78 -20.80
CA GLY A 32 -15.16 7.94 -19.80
C GLY A 32 -15.12 8.58 -18.42
N VAL A 33 -14.25 8.05 -17.55
CA VAL A 33 -14.02 8.58 -16.19
C VAL A 33 -12.52 8.61 -15.87
N ALA A 34 -12.14 9.51 -14.95
CA ALA A 34 -10.78 9.65 -14.46
C ALA A 34 -10.75 9.85 -12.94
N LEU A 35 -9.71 9.34 -12.29
CA LEU A 35 -9.45 9.49 -10.86
C LEU A 35 -7.96 9.81 -10.65
N ALA A 36 -7.67 10.67 -9.67
CA ALA A 36 -6.34 10.86 -9.13
C ALA A 36 -6.37 10.62 -7.63
N MET A 37 -5.31 10.04 -7.09
CA MET A 37 -5.13 9.77 -5.67
C MET A 37 -3.69 10.06 -5.27
N TYR A 38 -3.47 10.35 -4.00
CA TYR A 38 -2.16 10.64 -3.44
C TYR A 38 -2.03 9.98 -2.07
N ASN A 39 -0.80 9.85 -1.62
CA ASN A 39 -0.45 9.59 -0.23
C ASN A 39 0.86 10.36 0.08
N VAL A 40 1.22 10.45 1.35
CA VAL A 40 2.40 11.19 1.80
C VAL A 40 3.31 10.29 2.62
N ASP A 41 4.62 10.40 2.42
CA ASP A 41 5.61 9.51 3.03
C ASP A 41 5.51 9.48 4.56
N GLU A 42 5.23 10.62 5.20
CA GLU A 42 5.01 10.72 6.65
C GLU A 42 3.86 9.82 7.12
N SER A 43 2.73 9.84 6.40
CA SER A 43 1.58 9.00 6.73
C SER A 43 1.89 7.52 6.53
N ILE A 44 2.66 7.17 5.50
CA ILE A 44 3.06 5.78 5.23
C ILE A 44 4.03 5.28 6.32
N ARG A 45 4.97 6.12 6.77
CA ARG A 45 5.89 5.81 7.87
C ARG A 45 5.14 5.58 9.18
N ALA A 46 4.24 6.49 9.55
CA ALA A 46 3.42 6.34 10.75
C ALA A 46 2.55 5.06 10.71
N PHE A 47 2.04 4.70 9.52
CA PHE A 47 1.33 3.45 9.30
C PHE A 47 2.24 2.22 9.46
N ALA A 48 3.47 2.27 8.95
CA ALA A 48 4.46 1.21 9.14
C ALA A 48 4.79 1.00 10.62
N ASP A 49 5.13 2.08 11.34
CA ASP A 49 5.44 2.03 12.77
C ASP A 49 4.29 1.46 13.59
N SER A 50 3.05 1.89 13.31
CA SER A 50 1.86 1.40 14.01
C SER A 50 1.64 -0.10 13.76
N SER A 51 1.87 -0.55 12.52
CA SER A 51 1.73 -1.96 12.14
C SER A 51 2.79 -2.84 12.81
N MET A 52 4.04 -2.36 12.86
CA MET A 52 5.14 -3.04 13.53
C MET A 52 4.93 -3.15 15.04
N ALA A 53 4.47 -2.05 15.67
CA ALA A 53 4.15 -2.04 17.10
C ALA A 53 3.03 -3.03 17.43
N MET A 54 1.98 -3.11 16.59
CA MET A 54 0.90 -4.08 16.75
C MET A 54 1.41 -5.52 16.66
N ALA A 55 2.18 -5.83 15.61
CA ALA A 55 2.76 -7.16 15.39
C ALA A 55 3.65 -7.60 16.55
N LEU A 56 4.54 -6.71 17.02
CA LEU A 56 5.39 -6.97 18.19
C LEU A 56 4.56 -7.22 19.46
N SER A 57 3.52 -6.42 19.70
CA SER A 57 2.65 -6.58 20.87
C SER A 57 1.92 -7.93 20.91
N LYS A 58 1.56 -8.45 19.73
CA LYS A 58 0.91 -9.76 19.57
C LYS A 58 1.90 -10.92 19.47
N LYS A 59 3.19 -10.62 19.29
CA LYS A 59 4.24 -11.58 18.91
C LYS A 59 3.82 -12.38 17.67
N TRP A 60 3.33 -11.67 16.67
CA TRP A 60 2.91 -12.22 15.38
C TRP A 60 3.75 -11.65 14.24
N PRO A 61 3.98 -12.42 13.16
CA PRO A 61 4.60 -11.88 11.96
C PRO A 61 3.72 -10.81 11.31
N LEU A 62 4.36 -9.87 10.60
CA LEU A 62 3.71 -8.77 9.89
C LEU A 62 3.82 -8.96 8.38
N TYR A 63 2.69 -8.82 7.69
CA TYR A 63 2.64 -8.78 6.23
C TYR A 63 2.09 -7.45 5.73
N LEU A 64 2.85 -6.75 4.88
CA LEU A 64 2.33 -5.66 4.05
C LEU A 64 1.97 -6.24 2.68
N SER A 65 0.78 -5.95 2.18
CA SER A 65 0.42 -6.32 0.81
C SER A 65 0.20 -5.13 -0.10
N THR A 66 0.76 -5.18 -1.31
CA THR A 66 0.54 -4.15 -2.35
C THR A 66 0.48 -4.77 -3.76
N LYS A 67 0.27 -3.97 -4.80
CA LYS A 67 0.40 -4.38 -6.21
C LYS A 67 1.56 -3.65 -6.91
N ASN A 68 2.72 -3.60 -6.28
CA ASN A 68 3.90 -2.86 -6.78
C ASN A 68 4.44 -3.36 -8.13
N THR A 69 4.11 -4.56 -8.60
CA THR A 69 4.44 -5.01 -9.96
C THR A 69 3.73 -4.20 -11.04
N ILE A 70 2.53 -3.68 -10.73
CA ILE A 70 1.72 -2.82 -11.61
C ILE A 70 1.93 -1.36 -11.25
N LEU A 71 1.75 -1.00 -9.97
CA LEU A 71 1.91 0.36 -9.46
C LEU A 71 3.35 0.59 -8.96
N LYS A 72 4.32 0.46 -9.86
CA LYS A 72 5.76 0.44 -9.54
C LYS A 72 6.25 1.59 -8.66
N LYS A 73 5.74 2.81 -8.91
CA LYS A 73 6.12 3.99 -8.11
C LYS A 73 5.25 4.12 -6.85
N TYR A 74 3.94 4.10 -7.01
CA TYR A 74 3.00 4.37 -5.91
C TYR A 74 3.05 3.28 -4.84
N ASP A 75 2.84 2.01 -5.23
CA ASP A 75 2.87 0.88 -4.30
C ASP A 75 4.29 0.45 -3.95
N GLY A 76 5.26 0.74 -4.84
CA GLY A 76 6.68 0.62 -4.53
C GLY A 76 7.06 1.49 -3.33
N ARG A 77 6.55 2.73 -3.26
CA ARG A 77 6.86 3.63 -2.13
C ARG A 77 6.38 3.10 -0.78
N PHE A 78 5.22 2.44 -0.73
CA PHE A 78 4.76 1.75 0.48
C PHE A 78 5.71 0.62 0.89
N LYS A 79 6.10 -0.23 -0.07
CA LYS A 79 7.04 -1.32 0.18
C LYS A 79 8.38 -0.79 0.70
N ASP A 80 8.93 0.21 0.02
CA ASP A 80 10.25 0.76 0.33
C ASP A 80 10.24 1.41 1.72
N ILE A 81 9.23 2.23 2.03
CA ILE A 81 9.11 2.87 3.35
C ILE A 81 8.93 1.86 4.48
N PHE A 82 8.10 0.82 4.30
CA PHE A 82 7.97 -0.21 5.33
C PHE A 82 9.28 -0.97 5.56
N GLN A 83 10.05 -1.23 4.49
CA GLN A 83 11.36 -1.86 4.60
C GLN A 83 12.36 -0.95 5.33
N GLU A 84 12.42 0.33 4.96
CA GLU A 84 13.25 1.34 5.64
C GLU A 84 12.93 1.39 7.14
N VAL A 85 11.66 1.54 7.51
CA VAL A 85 11.21 1.59 8.91
C VAL A 85 11.56 0.29 9.65
N TYR A 86 11.37 -0.87 9.01
CA TYR A 86 11.71 -2.17 9.59
C TYR A 86 13.20 -2.26 9.93
N GLU A 87 14.06 -1.96 8.96
CA GLU A 87 15.51 -2.05 9.08
C GLU A 87 16.07 -1.05 10.11
N GLU A 88 15.53 0.17 10.13
CA GLU A 88 16.00 1.24 11.02
C GLU A 88 15.61 0.99 12.49
N ASN A 89 14.37 0.54 12.77
CA ASN A 89 13.79 0.67 14.11
C ASN A 89 13.24 -0.62 14.73
N TRP A 90 13.02 -1.67 13.93
CA TRP A 90 12.19 -2.81 14.35
C TRP A 90 12.84 -4.19 14.15
N LYS A 91 13.81 -4.32 13.24
CA LYS A 91 14.43 -5.61 12.89
C LYS A 91 14.95 -6.38 14.09
N GLU A 92 15.76 -5.75 14.95
CA GLU A 92 16.31 -6.40 16.14
C GLU A 92 15.20 -6.90 17.08
N LYS A 93 14.18 -6.06 17.35
CA LYS A 93 13.05 -6.40 18.22
C LYS A 93 12.23 -7.58 17.67
N PHE A 94 12.08 -7.64 16.35
CA PHE A 94 11.37 -8.72 15.67
C PHE A 94 12.15 -10.03 15.76
N GLU A 95 13.45 -10.00 15.48
CA GLU A 95 14.36 -11.15 15.58
C GLU A 95 14.41 -11.70 17.02
N GLU A 96 14.52 -10.83 18.03
CA GLU A 96 14.49 -11.21 19.46
C GLU A 96 13.19 -11.92 19.87
N ASN A 97 12.08 -11.61 19.21
CA ASN A 97 10.78 -12.22 19.47
C ASN A 97 10.44 -13.34 18.48
N SER A 98 11.38 -13.73 17.60
CA SER A 98 11.19 -14.77 16.59
C SER A 98 9.99 -14.52 15.65
N ILE A 99 9.75 -13.25 15.32
CA ILE A 99 8.76 -12.80 14.33
C ILE A 99 9.48 -12.07 13.19
N TRP A 100 8.80 -11.88 12.06
CA TRP A 100 9.38 -11.24 10.88
C TRP A 100 8.39 -10.29 10.21
N TYR A 101 8.94 -9.41 9.38
CA TYR A 101 8.19 -8.60 8.44
C TYR A 101 8.44 -9.10 7.01
N GLU A 102 7.38 -9.18 6.20
CA GLU A 102 7.48 -9.53 4.79
C GLU A 102 6.51 -8.68 3.95
N HIS A 103 6.98 -8.16 2.82
CA HIS A 103 6.12 -7.61 1.78
C HIS A 103 5.64 -8.72 0.83
N ARG A 104 4.35 -8.73 0.52
CA ARG A 104 3.73 -9.65 -0.46
C ARG A 104 2.91 -8.91 -1.51
N LEU A 105 2.71 -9.56 -2.65
CA LEU A 105 1.69 -9.10 -3.58
C LEU A 105 0.30 -9.40 -3.03
N ILE A 106 -0.66 -8.50 -3.24
CA ILE A 106 -2.01 -8.62 -2.68
C ILE A 106 -2.74 -9.90 -3.10
N ASP A 107 -2.53 -10.37 -4.33
CA ASP A 107 -3.07 -11.64 -4.82
C ASP A 107 -2.48 -12.85 -4.08
N ASP A 108 -1.17 -12.86 -3.88
CA ASP A 108 -0.49 -13.92 -3.11
C ASP A 108 -0.89 -13.87 -1.63
N MET A 109 -1.07 -12.67 -1.08
CA MET A 109 -1.46 -12.49 0.32
C MET A 109 -2.90 -12.95 0.60
N VAL A 110 -3.84 -12.65 -0.29
CA VAL A 110 -5.22 -13.15 -0.18
C VAL A 110 -5.24 -14.68 -0.30
N ALA A 111 -4.49 -15.26 -1.23
CA ALA A 111 -4.40 -16.72 -1.36
C ALA A 111 -3.78 -17.39 -0.12
N TYR A 112 -2.79 -16.74 0.49
CA TYR A 112 -2.21 -17.17 1.77
C TYR A 112 -3.24 -17.07 2.91
N ALA A 113 -3.97 -15.95 3.01
CA ALA A 113 -4.95 -15.72 4.06
C ALA A 113 -6.05 -16.79 4.09
N VAL A 114 -6.57 -17.18 2.92
CA VAL A 114 -7.61 -18.23 2.80
C VAL A 114 -7.14 -19.61 3.26
N LYS A 115 -5.84 -19.90 3.18
CA LYS A 115 -5.26 -21.21 3.54
C LYS A 115 -4.60 -21.23 4.92
N SER A 116 -4.41 -20.06 5.53
CA SER A 116 -3.69 -19.91 6.78
C SER A 116 -4.60 -20.16 7.97
N GLU A 117 -4.02 -20.66 9.07
CA GLU A 117 -4.71 -20.76 10.37
C GLU A 117 -4.79 -19.41 11.10
N GLY A 118 -4.34 -18.32 10.47
CA GLY A 118 -4.27 -16.99 11.07
C GLY A 118 -2.97 -16.77 11.84
N GLY A 119 -3.02 -15.94 12.89
CA GLY A 119 -1.86 -15.66 13.74
C GLY A 119 -0.81 -14.73 13.13
N TYR A 120 -1.25 -13.76 12.34
CA TYR A 120 -0.41 -12.72 11.74
C TYR A 120 -1.11 -11.37 11.78
N VAL A 121 -0.35 -10.28 11.68
CA VAL A 121 -0.89 -8.95 11.40
C VAL A 121 -0.81 -8.70 9.90
N TRP A 122 -1.91 -8.25 9.30
CA TRP A 122 -1.96 -7.88 7.90
C TRP A 122 -2.15 -6.36 7.76
N ALA A 123 -1.08 -5.67 7.36
CA ALA A 123 -1.12 -4.27 7.00
C ALA A 123 -1.68 -4.10 5.58
N CYS A 124 -2.91 -3.62 5.49
CA CYS A 124 -3.60 -3.34 4.24
C CYS A 124 -3.57 -1.84 3.90
N LYS A 125 -3.43 -1.49 2.62
CA LYS A 125 -3.71 -0.12 2.16
C LYS A 125 -5.19 0.19 2.38
N ASN A 126 -5.55 1.48 2.40
CA ASN A 126 -6.89 1.97 2.76
C ASN A 126 -8.05 1.16 2.13
N TYR A 127 -8.09 1.04 0.79
CA TYR A 127 -9.14 0.27 0.10
C TYR A 127 -9.07 -1.24 0.37
N ASP A 128 -7.88 -1.82 0.40
CA ASP A 128 -7.73 -3.26 0.68
C ASP A 128 -8.17 -3.58 2.12
N GLY A 129 -7.89 -2.69 3.07
CA GLY A 129 -8.26 -2.85 4.47
C GLY A 129 -9.76 -2.82 4.69
N ASP A 130 -10.45 -1.89 4.02
CA ASP A 130 -11.92 -1.80 4.03
C ASP A 130 -12.55 -3.14 3.60
N VAL A 131 -12.22 -3.60 2.39
CA VAL A 131 -12.77 -4.83 1.82
C VAL A 131 -12.40 -6.08 2.64
N GLN A 132 -11.14 -6.23 3.04
CA GLN A 132 -10.70 -7.43 3.75
C GLN A 132 -11.20 -7.47 5.20
N SER A 133 -11.40 -6.32 5.84
CA SER A 133 -11.97 -6.29 7.19
C SER A 133 -13.42 -6.79 7.22
N ASP A 134 -14.22 -6.41 6.21
CA ASP A 134 -15.59 -6.91 6.04
C ASP A 134 -15.61 -8.41 5.76
N PHE A 135 -14.69 -8.90 4.92
CA PHE A 135 -14.56 -10.33 4.64
C PHE A 135 -14.28 -11.14 5.91
N LEU A 136 -13.34 -10.69 6.75
CA LEU A 136 -13.00 -11.35 8.03
C LEU A 136 -14.14 -11.26 9.06
N ALA A 137 -14.85 -10.13 9.13
CA ALA A 137 -15.95 -9.93 10.06
C ALA A 137 -17.15 -10.84 9.77
N GLN A 138 -17.33 -11.25 8.50
CA GLN A 138 -18.42 -12.13 8.08
C GLN A 138 -18.13 -13.63 8.30
N GLY A 139 -16.91 -14.01 8.70
CA GLY A 139 -16.62 -15.30 9.33
C GLY A 139 -16.76 -16.53 8.43
N LEU A 140 -16.00 -16.59 7.34
CA LEU A 140 -15.63 -17.89 6.74
C LEU A 140 -14.46 -18.52 7.51
#